data_AF-A0A7Y2AYF8-F1
#
_entry.id   AF-A0A7Y2AYF8-F1
#
_cell.length_a   1.000
_cell.length_b   1.000
_cell.length_c   1.000
_cell.angle_alpha   90.00
_cell.angle_beta   90.00
_cell.angle_gamma   90.00
#
_symmetry.space_group_name_H-M   'P 1'
#
loop_
_entity.id
_entity.type
_entity.pdbx_description
1 polymer ?
#
loop_
_entity_poly.entity_id
_entity_poly.type
_entity_poly.pdbx_seq_one_letter_code
_entity_poly.pdbx_strand_id
1 'polypeptide(L)'
;MIDPDYSNSHRDRLNLLLHLFAVPLFWLATFMALTFLAMGAWSNLAWASAGFGVSLGIQAVGHKREQVPPRAFAGPLDFITRIFREQFYRFPALVLNGQWWRNFRGG
;
A
#
# COMPACT_ATOMS: atom_id res chain seq x y z
N MET A 1 14.01 -3.63 -12.06
CA MET A 1 13.77 -5.02 -11.60
C MET A 1 13.06 -4.95 -10.26
N ILE A 2 11.99 -5.72 -10.06
CA ILE A 2 11.33 -5.80 -8.75
C ILE A 2 12.24 -6.56 -7.81
N ASP A 3 12.34 -6.07 -6.59
CA ASP A 3 13.02 -6.75 -5.47
C ASP A 3 12.46 -8.19 -5.33
N PRO A 4 13.26 -9.24 -5.59
CA PRO A 4 12.80 -10.62 -5.52
C PRO A 4 12.20 -10.98 -4.16
N ASP A 5 12.75 -10.41 -3.09
CA ASP A 5 12.28 -10.62 -1.72
C ASP A 5 10.87 -10.05 -1.53
N TYR A 6 10.58 -8.91 -2.16
CA TYR A 6 9.25 -8.30 -2.13
C TYR A 6 8.20 -9.15 -2.84
N SER A 7 8.54 -9.69 -4.02
CA SER A 7 7.63 -10.58 -4.74
C SER A 7 7.37 -11.88 -3.98
N ASN A 8 8.40 -12.45 -3.34
CA ASN A 8 8.28 -13.69 -2.59
C ASN A 8 7.44 -13.54 -1.31
N SER A 9 7.39 -12.33 -0.75
CA SER A 9 6.59 -11.98 0.43
C SER A 9 5.17 -11.47 0.10
N HIS A 10 4.75 -11.53 -1.18
CA HIS A 10 3.42 -11.14 -1.64
C HIS A 10 2.79 -12.25 -2.47
N ARG A 11 2.38 -13.35 -1.81
CA ARG A 11 1.81 -14.53 -2.49
C ARG A 11 0.38 -14.85 -2.07
N ASP A 12 -0.08 -14.38 -0.91
CA ASP A 12 -1.46 -14.61 -0.49
C ASP A 12 -2.44 -13.93 -1.45
N ARG A 13 -3.36 -14.72 -2.03
CA ARG A 13 -4.30 -14.23 -3.05
C ARG A 13 -5.21 -13.12 -2.51
N LEU A 14 -5.63 -13.23 -1.25
CA LEU A 14 -6.47 -12.20 -0.64
C LEU A 14 -5.65 -10.93 -0.39
N ASN A 15 -4.41 -11.03 0.10
CA ASN A 15 -3.52 -9.89 0.25
C ASN A 15 -3.30 -9.14 -1.08
N LEU A 16 -3.05 -9.89 -2.16
CA LEU A 16 -2.88 -9.33 -3.51
C LEU A 16 -4.13 -8.61 -4.02
N LEU A 17 -5.33 -9.15 -3.77
CA LEU A 17 -6.60 -8.51 -4.10
C LEU A 17 -6.84 -7.26 -3.24
N LEU A 18 -6.60 -7.35 -1.93
CA LEU A 18 -6.78 -6.22 -1.01
C LEU A 18 -5.87 -5.05 -1.39
N HIS A 19 -4.61 -5.31 -1.76
CA HIS A 19 -3.69 -4.28 -2.24
C HIS A 19 -4.16 -3.62 -3.53
N LEU A 20 -4.78 -4.37 -4.44
CA LEU A 20 -5.27 -3.83 -5.71
C LEU A 20 -6.30 -2.70 -5.51
N PHE A 21 -7.06 -2.74 -4.42
CA PHE A 21 -8.02 -1.69 -4.06
C PHE A 21 -7.46 -0.69 -3.04
N ALA A 22 -6.67 -1.15 -2.07
CA ALA A 22 -6.14 -0.30 -1.02
C ALA A 22 -5.11 0.71 -1.54
N VAL A 23 -4.29 0.34 -2.52
CA VAL A 23 -3.27 1.23 -3.09
C VAL A 23 -3.91 2.42 -3.85
N PRO A 24 -4.88 2.22 -4.77
CA PRO A 24 -5.63 3.33 -5.35
C PRO A 24 -6.34 4.22 -4.33
N LEU A 25 -6.90 3.63 -3.26
CA LEU A 25 -7.51 4.41 -2.18
C LEU A 25 -6.49 5.29 -1.46
N PHE A 26 -5.26 4.79 -1.26
CA PHE A 26 -4.17 5.58 -0.69
C PHE A 26 -3.81 6.76 -1.60
N TRP A 27 -3.75 6.54 -2.92
CA TRP A 27 -3.50 7.62 -3.88
C TRP A 27 -4.59 8.68 -3.85
N LEU A 28 -5.86 8.26 -3.83
CA LEU A 28 -6.99 9.18 -3.70
C LEU A 28 -6.87 10.03 -2.43
N ALA A 29 -6.61 9.40 -1.28
CA ALA A 29 -6.40 10.10 -0.01
C ALA A 29 -5.20 11.07 -0.08
N THR A 30 -4.11 10.68 -0.77
CA THR A 30 -2.93 11.53 -0.98
C THR A 30 -3.28 12.77 -1.79
N PHE A 31 -3.93 12.62 -2.94
CA PHE A 31 -4.31 13.76 -3.78
C PHE A 31 -5.36 14.65 -3.13
N MET A 32 -6.29 14.06 -2.36
CA MET A 32 -7.23 14.83 -1.54
C MET A 32 -6.50 15.67 -0.48
N ALA A 33 -5.57 15.07 0.28
CA ALA A 33 -4.78 15.79 1.28
C ALA A 33 -4.02 16.96 0.65
N LEU A 34 -3.31 16.72 -0.46
CA LEU A 34 -2.56 17.76 -1.17
C LEU A 34 -3.47 18.90 -1.66
N THR A 35 -4.64 18.55 -2.21
CA THR A 35 -5.64 19.52 -2.67
C THR A 35 -6.17 20.36 -1.51
N PHE A 36 -6.56 19.74 -0.40
CA PHE A 36 -7.07 20.47 0.76
C PHE A 36 -6.01 21.35 1.42
N LEU A 37 -4.75 20.90 1.49
CA LEU A 37 -3.64 21.72 1.95
C LEU A 37 -3.43 22.94 1.05
N ALA A 38 -3.42 22.74 -0.28
CA ALA A 38 -3.24 23.83 -1.24
C ALA A 38 -4.37 24.87 -1.19
N MET A 39 -5.60 24.43 -0.88
CA MET A 39 -6.77 25.31 -0.76
C MET A 39 -6.95 25.91 0.64
N GLY A 40 -6.11 25.56 1.63
CA GLY A 40 -6.30 25.97 3.03
C GLY A 40 -7.55 25.37 3.69
N ALA A 41 -8.08 24.26 3.15
CA ALA A 41 -9.29 23.59 3.62
C ALA A 41 -8.98 22.59 4.75
N TRP A 42 -8.45 23.08 5.87
CA TRP A 42 -7.92 22.26 6.97
C TRP A 42 -8.92 21.27 7.55
N SER A 43 -10.20 21.65 7.69
CA SER A 43 -11.26 20.77 8.19
C SER A 43 -11.48 19.54 7.30
N ASN A 44 -11.24 19.67 5.99
CA ASN A 44 -11.42 18.57 5.04
C ASN A 44 -10.28 17.54 5.12
N LEU A 45 -9.16 17.84 5.80
CA LEU A 45 -8.09 16.87 6.03
C LEU A 45 -8.55 15.65 6.83
N ALA A 46 -9.63 15.76 7.60
CA ALA A 46 -10.25 14.62 8.29
C ALA A 46 -10.68 13.52 7.29
N TRP A 47 -11.21 13.89 6.11
CA TRP A 47 -11.60 12.93 5.08
C TRP A 47 -10.41 12.22 4.45
N ALA A 48 -9.33 12.96 4.14
CA ALA A 48 -8.11 12.37 3.64
C ALA A 48 -7.47 11.42 4.69
N SER A 49 -7.49 11.82 5.96
CA SER A 49 -6.99 11.02 7.08
C SER A 49 -7.78 9.73 7.27
N ALA A 50 -9.11 9.78 7.14
CA ALA A 50 -9.96 8.60 7.14
C ALA A 50 -9.64 7.66 5.96
N GLY A 51 -9.44 8.22 4.76
CA GLY A 51 -9.02 7.45 3.58
C GLY A 51 -7.68 6.72 3.78
N PHE A 52 -6.69 7.40 4.36
CA PHE A 52 -5.42 6.76 4.75
C PHE A 52 -5.64 5.64 5.77
N GLY A 53 -6.42 5.89 6.83
CA GLY A 53 -6.71 4.90 7.86
C GLY A 53 -7.36 3.63 7.30
N VAL A 54 -8.36 3.78 6.43
CA VAL A 54 -9.03 2.65 5.77
C VAL A 54 -8.07 1.89 4.85
N SER A 55 -7.32 2.59 4.00
CA SER A 55 -6.36 1.96 3.10
C SER A 55 -5.29 1.16 3.88
N LEU A 56 -4.68 1.77 4.89
CA LEU A 56 -3.66 1.12 5.71
C LEU A 56 -4.24 -0.04 6.53
N GLY A 57 -5.47 0.09 7.03
CA GLY A 57 -6.16 -0.99 7.74
C GLY A 57 -6.40 -2.22 6.86
N ILE A 58 -6.87 -2.02 5.63
CA ILE A 58 -7.06 -3.10 4.65
C ILE A 58 -5.73 -3.81 4.34
N GLN A 59 -4.66 -3.04 4.11
CA GLN A 59 -3.32 -3.59 3.85
C GLN A 59 -2.78 -4.36 5.05
N ALA A 60 -2.99 -3.85 6.28
CA ALA A 60 -2.58 -4.54 7.50
C ALA A 60 -3.29 -5.88 7.67
N VAL A 61 -4.57 -5.99 7.29
CA VAL A 61 -5.31 -7.26 7.27
C VAL A 61 -4.72 -8.22 6.25
N GLY A 62 -4.41 -7.73 5.04
CA GLY A 62 -3.79 -8.53 3.98
C GLY A 62 -2.41 -9.07 4.38
N HIS A 63 -1.51 -8.21 4.84
CA HIS A 63 -0.14 -8.60 5.21
C HIS A 63 -0.07 -9.61 6.36
N LYS A 64 -1.05 -9.64 7.27
CA LYS A 64 -1.13 -10.64 8.34
C LYS A 64 -1.33 -12.08 7.82
N ARG A 65 -1.71 -12.23 6.55
CA ARG A 65 -1.94 -13.53 5.90
C ARG A 65 -0.71 -14.06 5.17
N GLU A 66 0.28 -13.21 4.93
CA GLU A 66 1.52 -13.64 4.27
C GLU A 66 2.29 -14.59 5.19
N GLN A 67 2.88 -15.64 4.61
CA GLN A 67 3.67 -16.62 5.36
C GLN A 67 4.91 -15.99 6.01
N VAL A 68 5.48 -14.99 5.33
CA VAL A 68 6.61 -14.21 5.82
C VAL A 68 6.08 -12.85 6.24
N PRO A 69 6.00 -12.55 7.55
CA PRO A 69 5.50 -11.27 8.01
C PRO A 69 6.44 -10.12 7.58
N PRO A 70 5.91 -8.91 7.35
CA PRO A 70 6.75 -7.75 7.10
C PRO A 70 7.70 -7.50 8.27
N ARG A 71 8.94 -7.08 7.98
CA ARG A 71 9.89 -6.66 9.02
C ARG A 71 9.28 -5.53 9.83
N ALA A 72 9.48 -5.54 11.15
CA ALA A 72 9.09 -4.45 12.04
C ALA A 72 9.68 -3.12 11.54
N PHE A 73 8.94 -2.03 11.77
CA PHE A 73 9.44 -0.70 11.41
C PHE A 73 10.55 -0.29 12.38
N ALA A 74 11.65 0.22 11.84
CA ALA A 74 12.76 0.72 12.66
C ALA A 74 12.42 2.06 13.37
N GLY A 75 11.38 2.75 12.90
CA GLY A 75 10.89 4.01 13.47
C GLY A 75 9.91 4.72 12.53
N PRO A 76 9.45 5.93 12.87
CA PRO A 76 8.45 6.67 12.10
C PRO A 76 8.88 6.99 10.66
N LEU A 77 10.16 7.35 10.44
CA LEU A 77 10.69 7.63 9.11
C LEU A 77 10.76 6.37 8.23
N ASP A 78 11.13 5.23 8.82
CA ASP A 78 11.11 3.94 8.12
C ASP A 78 9.69 3.56 7.72
N PHE A 79 8.73 3.75 8.64
CA PHE A 79 7.30 3.55 8.36
C PHE A 79 6.83 4.40 7.17
N ILE A 80 7.03 5.72 7.21
CA ILE A 80 6.61 6.62 6.11
C ILE A 80 7.29 6.21 4.81
N THR A 81 8.61 6.02 4.82
CA THR A 81 9.37 5.68 3.62
C THR A 81 8.89 4.37 2.99
N ARG A 82 8.68 3.34 3.80
CA ARG A 82 8.23 2.03 3.31
C ARG A 82 6.80 2.08 2.80
N ILE A 83 5.88 2.74 3.50
CA ILE A 83 4.50 2.89 3.04
C ILE A 83 4.47 3.61 1.69
N PHE A 84 5.06 4.80 1.56
CA PHE A 84 5.03 5.51 0.28
C PHE A 84 5.73 4.74 -0.85
N ARG A 85 6.84 4.06 -0.55
CA ARG A 85 7.52 3.19 -1.52
C ARG A 85 6.67 2.00 -1.96
N GLU A 86 5.90 1.40 -1.05
CA GLU A 86 4.92 0.37 -1.34
C GLU A 86 3.86 0.88 -2.32
N GLN A 87 3.21 2.00 -1.95
CA GLN A 87 2.04 2.53 -2.64
C GLN A 87 2.38 3.06 -4.04
N PHE A 88 3.49 3.80 -4.18
CA PHE A 88 3.79 4.52 -5.43
C PHE A 88 4.80 3.81 -6.33
N TYR A 89 5.54 2.83 -5.82
CA TYR A 89 6.59 2.18 -6.60
C TYR A 89 6.49 0.66 -6.59
N ARG A 90 6.61 -0.01 -5.44
CA ARG A 90 6.77 -1.46 -5.37
C ARG A 90 5.53 -2.20 -5.85
N PHE A 91 4.36 -1.91 -5.30
CA PHE A 91 3.13 -2.60 -5.71
C PHE A 91 2.72 -2.25 -7.15
N PRO A 92 2.75 -0.98 -7.60
CA PRO A 92 2.52 -0.67 -9.01
C PRO A 92 3.48 -1.39 -9.95
N ALA A 93 4.78 -1.44 -9.62
CA ALA A 93 5.73 -2.22 -10.39
C ALA A 93 5.38 -3.71 -10.41
N LEU A 94 4.95 -4.29 -9.28
CA LEU A 94 4.49 -5.69 -9.18
C LEU A 94 3.35 -5.99 -10.15
N VAL A 95 2.37 -5.09 -10.24
CA VAL A 95 1.24 -5.20 -11.18
C VAL A 95 1.72 -5.04 -12.62
N LEU A 96 2.44 -3.95 -12.91
CA LEU A 96 2.86 -3.58 -14.28
C LEU A 96 3.82 -4.59 -14.92
N ASN A 97 4.69 -5.24 -14.14
CA ASN A 97 5.60 -6.27 -14.64
C ASN A 97 4.96 -7.68 -14.69
N GLY A 98 3.64 -7.78 -14.46
CA GLY A 98 2.87 -9.03 -14.47
C GLY A 98 3.18 -9.99 -13.32
N GLN A 99 4.03 -9.60 -12.38
CA GLN A 99 4.41 -10.44 -11.25
C GLN A 99 3.23 -10.67 -10.30
N TRP A 100 2.34 -9.68 -10.17
CA TRP A 100 1.09 -9.81 -9.42
C TRP A 100 0.28 -11.02 -9.91
N TRP A 101 0.10 -11.18 -11.23
CA TRP A 101 -0.67 -12.30 -11.80
C TRP A 101 0.03 -13.65 -11.62
N ARG A 102 1.36 -13.67 -11.75
CA ARG A 102 2.17 -14.87 -11.47
C ARG A 102 2.02 -15.31 -10.02
N ASN A 103 2.11 -14.37 -9.06
CA ASN A 103 1.93 -14.66 -7.64
C ASN A 103 0.50 -15.10 -7.34
N PHE A 104 -0.51 -14.45 -7.94
CA PHE A 104 -1.92 -14.81 -7.77
C PHE A 104 -2.25 -16.22 -8.26
N ARG A 105 -1.69 -16.65 -9.40
CA ARG A 105 -1.89 -18.01 -9.94
C ARG A 105 -1.07 -19.09 -9.23
N GLY A 106 0.11 -18.73 -8.72
CA GLY A 106 1.05 -19.66 -8.09
C GLY A 106 0.93 -19.76 -6.57
N GLY A 107 0.19 -18.86 -5.93
CA GLY A 107 -0.21 -18.94 -4.52
C GLY A 107 -1.54 -19.66 -4.33
#